data_AF-A0A9E4SJF8-F1
#
_entry.id   AF-A0A9E4SJF8-F1
#
_cell.length_a   1.000
_cell.length_b   1.000
_cell.length_c   1.000
_cell.angle_alpha   90.00
_cell.angle_beta   90.00
_cell.angle_gamma   90.00
#
_symmetry.space_group_name_H-M   'P 1'
#
loop_
_entity.id
_entity.type
_entity.pdbx_description
1 polymer ?
#
loop_
_entity_poly.entity_id
_entity_poly.type
_entity_poly.pdbx_seq_one_letter_code
_entity_poly.pdbx_strand_id
1 'polypeptide(L)'
;MADVCIALGANLGDREANLRSALRAIEDGARIVAVSSLFETDAVTPDGSDGPPYYNAACRIETQLEPLDLLRFLQAVERQIGRPPTAKRWAPRLIDLDLLLYESDIVETVDLTVPHPRLAERPFVLVPLAEIAAEIVHPVLKRTIAELAQAAGEAGVRRITAGDWGGRRGGGAR
;
A
#
# COMPACT_ATOMS: atom_id res chain seq x y z
N MET A 1 9.03 17.94 -4.57
CA MET A 1 8.58 16.78 -3.77
C MET A 1 7.98 15.84 -4.77
N ALA A 2 8.40 14.59 -4.76
CA ALA A 2 7.93 13.55 -5.67
C ALA A 2 6.57 13.03 -5.21
N ASP A 3 5.64 12.88 -6.15
CA ASP A 3 4.34 12.23 -5.93
C ASP A 3 4.46 10.71 -6.07
N VAL A 4 4.09 9.96 -5.03
CA VAL A 4 4.36 8.53 -4.94
C VAL A 4 3.11 7.77 -4.51
N CYS A 5 2.89 6.61 -5.11
CA CYS A 5 1.82 5.69 -4.71
C CYS A 5 2.40 4.42 -4.07
N ILE A 6 1.81 4.01 -2.94
CA ILE A 6 2.23 2.86 -2.13
C ILE A 6 1.01 1.98 -1.88
N ALA A 7 1.16 0.65 -2.00
CA ALA A 7 0.19 -0.31 -1.48
C ALA A 7 0.56 -0.72 -0.06
N LEU A 8 -0.47 -0.95 0.75
CA LEU A 8 -0.35 -1.44 2.12
C LEU A 8 -1.15 -2.73 2.25
N GLY A 9 -0.55 -3.76 2.85
CA GLY A 9 -1.18 -5.06 3.07
C GLY A 9 -0.92 -5.62 4.47
N ALA A 10 -1.94 -6.17 5.13
CA ALA A 10 -1.80 -6.84 6.43
C ALA A 10 -2.76 -8.02 6.56
N ASN A 11 -2.27 -9.21 6.93
CA ASN A 11 -3.08 -10.42 7.11
C ASN A 11 -2.95 -11.06 8.50
N LEU A 12 -2.16 -10.50 9.41
CA LEU A 12 -1.88 -11.08 10.72
C LEU A 12 -2.11 -10.08 11.85
N GLY A 13 -2.53 -10.60 13.01
CA GLY A 13 -2.82 -9.79 14.20
C GLY A 13 -3.95 -8.80 13.95
N ASP A 14 -3.82 -7.62 14.55
CA ASP A 14 -4.73 -6.49 14.30
C ASP A 14 -4.34 -5.80 12.98
N ARG A 15 -4.89 -6.33 11.88
CA ARG A 15 -4.60 -5.91 10.50
C ARG A 15 -4.82 -4.41 10.29
N GLU A 16 -5.90 -3.85 10.83
CA GLU A 16 -6.20 -2.42 10.70
C GLU A 16 -5.21 -1.57 11.52
N ALA A 17 -4.92 -1.96 12.76
CA ALA A 17 -3.95 -1.24 13.60
C ALA A 17 -2.53 -1.26 12.99
N ASN A 18 -2.14 -2.36 12.32
CA ASN A 18 -0.87 -2.45 11.61
C ASN A 18 -0.81 -1.43 10.45
N LEU A 19 -1.87 -1.37 9.63
CA LEU A 19 -1.97 -0.40 8.53
C LEU A 19 -1.92 1.04 9.04
N ARG A 20 -2.63 1.35 10.14
CA ARG A 20 -2.58 2.68 10.77
C ARG A 20 -1.20 3.03 11.31
N SER A 21 -0.52 2.06 11.90
CA SER A 21 0.85 2.26 12.41
C SER A 21 1.81 2.54 11.26
N ALA A 22 1.63 1.88 10.12
CA ALA A 22 2.40 2.13 8.90
C ALA A 22 2.17 3.54 8.36
N LEU A 23 0.92 3.97 8.26
CA LEU A 23 0.60 5.34 7.83
C LEU A 23 1.25 6.38 8.74
N ARG A 24 1.16 6.21 10.08
CA ARG A 24 1.81 7.13 11.03
C ARG A 24 3.33 7.15 10.89
N ALA A 25 3.97 6.00 10.71
CA ALA A 25 5.41 5.93 10.53
C ALA A 25 5.87 6.50 9.17
N ILE A 26 5.04 6.40 8.12
CA ILE A 26 5.31 7.02 6.82
C ILE A 26 5.34 8.56 6.94
N GLU A 27 4.52 9.14 7.82
CA GLU A 27 4.50 10.60 8.05
C GLU A 27 5.84 11.16 8.55
N ASP A 28 6.74 10.33 9.09
CA ASP A 28 8.08 10.76 9.53
C ASP A 28 9.03 11.09 8.36
N GLY A 29 8.77 10.53 7.17
CA GLY A 29 9.63 10.67 5.98
C GLY A 29 8.91 11.19 4.72
N ALA A 30 7.60 11.35 4.78
CA ALA A 30 6.78 11.80 3.67
C ALA A 30 5.48 12.46 4.15
N ARG A 31 4.84 13.24 3.29
CA ARG A 31 3.52 13.82 3.56
C ARG A 31 2.45 12.94 2.92
N ILE A 32 1.52 12.40 3.72
CA ILE A 32 0.36 11.68 3.18
C ILE A 32 -0.60 12.69 2.51
N VAL A 33 -0.93 12.43 1.25
CA VAL A 33 -1.85 13.23 0.43
C VAL A 33 -3.24 12.62 0.43
N ALA A 34 -3.34 11.30 0.29
CA ALA A 34 -4.60 10.57 0.27
C ALA A 34 -4.41 9.12 0.71
N VAL A 35 -5.47 8.52 1.28
CA VAL A 35 -5.53 7.10 1.64
C VAL A 35 -6.87 6.55 1.14
N SER A 36 -6.86 5.39 0.52
CA SER A 36 -8.06 4.73 0.00
C SER A 36 -8.96 4.18 1.12
N SER A 37 -10.11 3.64 0.73
CA SER A 37 -10.88 2.68 1.53
C SER A 37 -10.10 1.37 1.79
N LEU A 38 -10.63 0.52 2.68
CA LEU A 38 -10.04 -0.78 3.06
C LEU A 38 -10.72 -1.72 2.15
N PHE A 39 -9.94 -2.67 1.73
CA PHE A 39 -10.44 -3.80 1.02
C PHE A 39 -9.94 -5.05 1.71
N GLU A 40 -10.84 -5.99 1.93
CA GLU A 40 -10.47 -7.34 2.33
C GLU A 40 -10.40 -8.22 1.09
N THR A 41 -9.34 -9.01 0.99
CA THR A 41 -9.18 -10.04 -0.03
C THR A 41 -8.81 -11.37 0.60
N ASP A 42 -9.20 -12.46 -0.06
CA ASP A 42 -8.83 -13.79 0.38
C ASP A 42 -7.31 -13.99 0.22
N ALA A 43 -6.71 -14.77 1.12
CA ALA A 43 -5.29 -15.08 1.02
C ALA A 43 -5.06 -16.09 -0.11
N VAL A 44 -4.20 -15.74 -1.06
CA VAL A 44 -3.70 -16.70 -2.05
C VAL A 44 -2.51 -17.42 -1.43
N THR A 45 -2.72 -18.65 -0.96
CA THR A 45 -1.64 -19.50 -0.46
C THR A 45 -1.14 -20.44 -1.58
N PRO A 46 0.18 -20.71 -1.67
CA PRO A 46 0.72 -21.59 -2.70
C PRO A 46 0.19 -23.04 -2.65
N ASP A 47 -0.28 -23.48 -1.49
CA ASP A 47 -0.84 -24.80 -1.21
C ASP A 47 -2.38 -24.85 -1.35
N GLY A 48 -3.03 -23.73 -1.68
CA GLY A 48 -4.48 -23.65 -1.84
C GLY A 48 -5.26 -23.80 -0.52
N SER A 49 -4.59 -23.65 0.62
CA SER A 49 -5.21 -23.61 1.94
C SER A 49 -5.78 -22.22 2.24
N ASP A 50 -6.85 -22.19 3.05
CA ASP A 50 -7.42 -20.92 3.49
C ASP A 50 -6.49 -20.25 4.52
N GLY A 51 -5.75 -19.23 4.06
CA GLY A 51 -5.01 -18.32 4.93
C GLY A 51 -5.91 -17.21 5.50
N PRO A 52 -5.49 -16.52 6.57
CA PRO A 52 -6.25 -15.38 7.08
C PRO A 52 -6.33 -14.29 5.99
N PRO A 53 -7.49 -13.66 5.78
CA PRO A 53 -7.67 -12.69 4.71
C PRO A 53 -6.76 -11.46 4.91
N TYR A 54 -6.42 -10.81 3.80
CA TYR A 54 -5.64 -9.57 3.80
C TYR A 54 -6.55 -8.36 3.92
N TYR A 55 -6.16 -7.38 4.74
CA TYR A 55 -6.59 -6.00 4.56
C TYR A 55 -5.59 -5.28 3.66
N ASN A 56 -6.12 -4.64 2.62
CA ASN A 56 -5.37 -3.89 1.62
C ASN A 56 -5.88 -2.45 1.56
N ALA A 57 -4.95 -1.52 1.37
CA ALA A 57 -5.23 -0.13 1.07
C ALA A 57 -4.13 0.44 0.15
N ALA A 58 -4.38 1.61 -0.42
CA ALA A 58 -3.37 2.41 -1.10
C ALA A 58 -3.20 3.75 -0.40
N CYS A 59 -1.97 4.27 -0.43
CA CYS A 59 -1.64 5.60 0.06
C CYS A 59 -0.87 6.36 -1.01
N ARG A 60 -1.24 7.63 -1.20
CA ARG A 60 -0.52 8.58 -2.03
C ARG A 60 0.21 9.55 -1.13
N ILE A 61 1.50 9.74 -1.38
CA ILE A 61 2.38 10.57 -0.57
C ILE A 61 3.17 11.55 -1.43
N GLU A 62 3.68 12.59 -0.78
CA GLU A 62 4.72 13.45 -1.33
C GLU A 62 5.99 13.32 -0.50
N THR A 63 7.15 13.13 -1.13
CA THR A 63 8.43 12.99 -0.44
C THR A 63 9.57 13.74 -1.13
N GLN A 64 10.70 13.92 -0.42
CA GLN A 64 11.97 14.37 -1.00
C GLN A 64 12.98 13.23 -1.09
N LEU A 65 12.63 12.02 -0.61
CA LEU A 65 13.49 10.85 -0.68
C LEU A 65 13.54 10.32 -2.10
N GLU A 66 14.74 10.12 -2.63
CA GLU A 66 14.98 9.42 -3.89
C GLU A 66 14.41 7.98 -3.86
N PRO A 67 14.09 7.36 -5.01
CA PRO A 67 13.37 6.08 -5.05
C PRO A 67 13.97 4.97 -4.19
N LEU A 68 15.30 4.82 -4.21
CA LEU A 68 15.99 3.79 -3.42
C LEU A 68 16.00 4.10 -1.92
N ASP A 69 16.08 5.37 -1.54
CA ASP A 69 16.03 5.78 -0.14
C ASP A 69 14.61 5.68 0.42
N LEU A 70 13.60 5.96 -0.42
CA LEU A 70 12.21 5.69 -0.10
C LEU A 70 11.95 4.21 0.12
N LEU A 71 12.47 3.33 -0.77
CA LEU A 71 12.38 1.88 -0.56
C LEU A 71 12.97 1.47 0.80
N ARG A 72 14.17 1.96 1.13
CA ARG A 72 14.84 1.67 2.41
C ARG A 72 14.04 2.17 3.61
N PHE A 73 13.42 3.35 3.47
CA PHE A 73 12.53 3.94 4.46
C PHE A 73 11.29 3.08 4.69
N LEU A 74 10.58 2.67 3.63
CA LEU A 74 9.41 1.80 3.73
C LEU A 74 9.76 0.45 4.38
N GLN A 75 10.88 -0.17 3.98
CA GLN A 75 11.37 -1.39 4.64
C GLN A 75 11.72 -1.16 6.12
N ALA A 76 12.13 0.05 6.53
CA ALA A 76 12.35 0.37 7.94
C ALA A 76 11.03 0.45 8.70
N VAL A 77 10.00 1.05 8.10
CA VAL A 77 8.64 1.08 8.65
C VAL A 77 8.10 -0.34 8.83
N GLU A 78 8.25 -1.21 7.81
CA GLU A 78 7.86 -2.62 7.92
C GLU A 78 8.56 -3.33 9.08
N ARG A 79 9.88 -3.11 9.23
CA ARG A 79 10.66 -3.70 10.33
C ARG A 79 10.22 -3.19 11.70
N GLN A 80 9.83 -1.92 11.81
CA GLN A 80 9.38 -1.32 13.07
C GLN A 80 8.05 -1.91 13.54
N ILE A 81 7.14 -2.18 12.59
CA ILE A 81 5.80 -2.72 12.89
C ILE A 81 5.85 -4.24 13.03
N GLY A 82 6.55 -4.91 12.11
CA GLY A 82 6.67 -6.36 12.03
C GLY A 82 7.60 -7.00 13.05
N ARG A 83 8.31 -6.22 13.88
CA ARG A 83 9.23 -6.76 14.88
C ARG A 83 8.84 -6.34 16.30
N PRO A 84 8.05 -7.16 17.01
CA PRO A 84 8.11 -7.12 18.46
C PRO A 84 9.57 -7.40 18.88
N PRO A 85 10.10 -6.74 19.93
CA PRO A 85 11.51 -6.86 20.34
C PRO A 85 12.02 -8.30 20.53
N THR A 86 11.11 -9.26 20.69
CA THR A 86 11.34 -10.68 20.97
C THR A 86 11.26 -11.62 19.75
N ALA A 87 10.95 -11.14 18.54
CA ALA A 87 10.68 -12.02 17.39
C ALA A 87 11.93 -12.70 16.77
N LYS A 88 11.79 -13.99 16.43
CA LYS A 88 12.80 -14.80 15.71
C LYS A 88 12.92 -14.37 14.24
N ARG A 89 14.10 -14.60 13.64
CA ARG A 89 14.32 -14.49 12.18
C ARG A 89 13.27 -15.37 11.48
N TRP A 90 12.64 -14.87 10.40
CA TRP A 90 11.55 -15.52 9.64
C TRP A 90 10.14 -15.51 10.26
N ALA A 91 9.88 -14.67 11.27
CA ALA A 91 8.52 -14.45 11.76
C ALA A 91 7.62 -13.89 10.63
N PRO A 92 6.35 -14.32 10.57
CA PRO A 92 5.46 -13.85 9.53
C PRO A 92 5.17 -12.35 9.67
N ARG A 93 5.05 -11.65 8.54
CA ARG A 93 5.06 -10.17 8.48
C ARG A 93 3.68 -9.60 8.85
N LEU A 94 3.66 -8.62 9.74
CA LEU A 94 2.43 -7.95 10.18
C LEU A 94 1.93 -6.90 9.18
N ILE A 95 2.83 -6.37 8.35
CA ILE A 95 2.58 -5.35 7.34
C ILE A 95 3.50 -5.60 6.13
N ASP A 96 3.01 -5.25 4.95
CA ASP A 96 3.71 -5.23 3.67
C ASP A 96 3.48 -3.86 3.01
N LEU A 97 4.55 -3.22 2.54
CA LEU A 97 4.54 -1.90 1.91
C LEU A 97 5.23 -1.96 0.54
N ASP A 98 4.42 -1.94 -0.51
CA ASP A 98 4.90 -2.02 -1.90
C ASP A 98 4.93 -0.62 -2.54
N LEU A 99 6.10 -0.19 -3.02
CA LEU A 99 6.25 1.02 -3.82
C LEU A 99 5.71 0.78 -5.24
N LEU A 100 4.60 1.43 -5.59
CA LEU A 100 3.86 1.17 -6.84
C LEU A 100 4.32 2.07 -7.98
N LEU A 101 4.36 3.38 -7.72
CA LEU A 101 4.68 4.44 -8.68
C LEU A 101 5.48 5.51 -7.98
N TYR A 102 6.46 6.08 -8.68
CA TYR A 102 7.23 7.24 -8.25
C TYR A 102 7.18 8.24 -9.40
N GLU A 103 6.28 9.22 -9.31
CA GLU A 103 5.94 10.15 -10.39
C GLU A 103 5.78 9.45 -11.75
N SER A 104 6.54 9.91 -12.76
CA SER A 104 6.65 9.29 -14.08
C SER A 104 7.92 8.46 -14.24
N ASP A 105 8.67 8.23 -13.16
CA ASP A 105 9.97 7.57 -13.22
C ASP A 105 9.84 6.09 -13.59
N ILE A 106 10.85 5.63 -14.32
CA ILE A 106 11.08 4.22 -14.62
C ILE A 106 12.43 3.87 -14.01
N VAL A 107 12.40 3.12 -12.92
CA VAL A 107 13.58 2.70 -12.17
C VAL A 107 13.75 1.20 -12.35
N GLU A 108 14.90 0.78 -12.83
CA GLU A 108 15.26 -0.63 -12.95
C GLU A 108 16.66 -0.82 -12.37
N THR A 109 16.70 -1.41 -11.18
CA THR A 109 17.94 -1.74 -10.46
C THR A 109 17.84 -3.15 -9.92
N VAL A 110 18.93 -3.66 -9.35
CA VAL A 110 18.94 -4.98 -8.68
C VAL A 110 17.98 -5.01 -7.48
N ASP A 111 17.79 -3.88 -6.81
CA ASP A 111 17.03 -3.79 -5.56
C ASP A 111 15.62 -3.23 -5.73
N LEU A 112 15.34 -2.52 -6.83
CA LEU A 112 14.10 -1.77 -7.04
C LEU A 112 13.67 -1.76 -8.51
N THR A 113 12.39 -2.06 -8.73
CA THR A 113 11.69 -1.88 -10.01
C THR A 113 10.47 -0.98 -9.80
N VAL A 114 10.43 0.18 -10.47
CA VAL A 114 9.29 1.11 -10.49
C VAL A 114 8.97 1.47 -11.94
N PRO A 115 7.70 1.47 -12.37
CA PRO A 115 6.50 1.01 -11.67
C PRO A 115 6.59 -0.45 -11.21
N HIS A 116 5.86 -0.79 -10.15
CA HIS A 116 5.84 -2.15 -9.64
C HIS A 116 5.43 -3.14 -10.76
N PRO A 117 6.24 -4.17 -11.07
CA PRO A 117 6.11 -4.95 -12.31
C PRO A 117 4.78 -5.69 -12.44
N ARG A 118 4.18 -6.07 -11.30
CA ARG A 118 2.89 -6.79 -11.24
C ARG A 118 1.71 -5.90 -10.89
N LEU A 119 1.85 -4.58 -10.93
CA LEU A 119 0.78 -3.64 -10.59
C LEU A 119 -0.49 -3.92 -11.40
N ALA A 120 -0.36 -4.12 -12.71
CA ALA A 120 -1.47 -4.34 -13.63
C ALA A 120 -2.23 -5.67 -13.43
N GLU A 121 -1.66 -6.62 -12.68
CA GLU A 121 -2.19 -7.97 -12.47
C GLU A 121 -2.95 -8.13 -11.13
N ARG A 122 -2.93 -7.10 -10.28
CA ARG A 122 -3.36 -7.20 -8.88
C ARG A 122 -4.60 -6.32 -8.62
N PRO A 123 -5.83 -6.86 -8.74
CA PRO A 123 -7.06 -6.16 -8.38
C PRO A 123 -7.03 -5.51 -6.99
N PHE A 124 -6.50 -6.22 -6.00
CA PHE A 124 -6.42 -5.76 -4.62
C PHE A 124 -5.46 -4.58 -4.39
N VAL A 125 -4.62 -4.25 -5.38
CA VAL A 125 -3.79 -3.04 -5.41
C VAL A 125 -4.47 -1.96 -6.25
N LEU A 126 -4.94 -2.32 -7.45
CA LEU A 126 -5.50 -1.36 -8.40
C LEU A 126 -6.82 -0.75 -7.95
N VAL A 127 -7.72 -1.54 -7.35
CA VAL A 127 -9.02 -1.04 -6.86
C VAL A 127 -8.83 0.05 -5.79
N PRO A 128 -8.05 -0.17 -4.71
CA PRO A 128 -7.75 0.90 -3.77
C PRO A 128 -6.97 2.07 -4.40
N LEU A 129 -6.01 1.80 -5.29
CA LEU A 129 -5.22 2.86 -5.93
C LEU A 129 -6.08 3.77 -6.82
N ALA A 130 -7.03 3.20 -7.56
CA ALA A 130 -7.96 3.95 -8.41
C ALA A 130 -8.83 4.93 -7.60
N GLU A 131 -9.12 4.65 -6.33
CA GLU A 131 -9.89 5.56 -5.46
C GLU A 131 -9.17 6.89 -5.21
N ILE A 132 -7.83 6.91 -5.23
CA ILE A 132 -7.02 8.07 -4.85
C ILE A 132 -6.15 8.61 -5.99
N ALA A 133 -6.00 7.86 -7.07
CA ALA A 133 -5.05 8.13 -8.15
C ALA A 133 -5.57 7.71 -9.53
N ALA A 134 -6.90 7.69 -9.73
CA ALA A 134 -7.55 7.28 -10.99
C ALA A 134 -6.91 7.85 -12.27
N GLU A 135 -6.58 9.14 -12.25
CA GLU A 135 -6.09 9.90 -13.42
C GLU A 135 -4.58 9.74 -13.67
N ILE A 136 -3.83 9.11 -12.76
CA ILE A 136 -2.38 8.91 -12.95
C ILE A 136 -2.17 7.96 -14.12
N VAL A 137 -1.33 8.38 -15.08
CA VAL A 137 -0.95 7.57 -16.23
C VAL A 137 0.27 6.72 -15.89
N HIS A 138 0.12 5.40 -16.00
CA HIS A 138 1.23 4.47 -15.79
C HIS A 138 2.35 4.73 -16.82
N PRO A 139 3.61 4.99 -16.42
CA PRO A 139 4.64 5.49 -17.32
C PRO A 139 5.08 4.48 -18.37
N VAL A 140 4.97 3.17 -18.10
CA VAL A 140 5.24 2.11 -19.10
C VAL A 140 3.99 1.77 -19.93
N LEU A 141 2.88 1.40 -19.30
CA LEU A 141 1.67 0.91 -19.98
C LEU A 141 0.88 2.01 -20.71
N LYS A 142 1.13 3.29 -20.40
CA LYS A 142 0.44 4.46 -20.98
C LYS A 142 -1.08 4.41 -20.84
N ARG A 143 -1.56 3.80 -19.75
CA ARG A 143 -2.97 3.71 -19.36
C ARG A 143 -3.17 4.35 -18.00
N THR A 144 -4.33 4.92 -17.76
CA THR A 144 -4.65 5.48 -16.44
C THR A 144 -4.81 4.35 -15.42
N ILE A 145 -4.62 4.65 -14.13
CA ILE A 145 -4.91 3.68 -13.07
C ILE A 145 -6.37 3.23 -13.12
N ALA A 146 -7.31 4.12 -13.45
CA ALA A 146 -8.71 3.75 -13.63
C ALA A 146 -8.90 2.70 -14.74
N GLU A 147 -8.25 2.88 -15.89
CA GLU A 147 -8.30 1.90 -16.99
C GLU A 147 -7.66 0.56 -16.62
N LEU A 148 -6.55 0.59 -15.88
CA LEU A 148 -5.89 -0.63 -15.40
C LEU A 148 -6.77 -1.38 -14.38
N ALA A 149 -7.38 -0.66 -13.43
CA ALA A 149 -8.29 -1.24 -12.46
C ALA A 149 -9.52 -1.87 -13.14
N GLN A 150 -10.10 -1.18 -14.13
CA GLN A 150 -11.20 -1.72 -14.92
C GLN A 150 -10.80 -3.00 -15.67
N ALA A 151 -9.59 -3.05 -16.25
CA ALA A 151 -9.09 -4.21 -16.97
C ALA A 151 -8.78 -5.42 -16.06
N ALA A 152 -8.26 -5.16 -14.85
CA ALA A 152 -7.99 -6.22 -13.87
C ALA A 152 -9.26 -6.77 -13.21
N GLY A 153 -10.33 -5.96 -13.17
CA GLY A 153 -11.58 -6.27 -12.47
C GLY A 153 -11.46 -6.13 -10.96
N GLU A 154 -12.55 -6.45 -10.26
CA GLU A 154 -12.68 -6.31 -8.80
C GLU A 154 -12.96 -7.63 -8.08
N ALA A 155 -12.81 -8.76 -8.80
CA ALA A 155 -13.09 -10.09 -8.25
C ALA A 155 -12.23 -10.36 -7.00
N GLY A 156 -12.89 -10.74 -5.91
CA GLY A 156 -12.22 -11.03 -4.63
C GLY A 156 -11.83 -9.80 -3.81
N VAL A 157 -12.18 -8.58 -4.24
CA VAL A 157 -11.87 -7.34 -3.53
C VAL A 157 -13.13 -6.79 -2.85
N ARG A 158 -13.22 -6.88 -1.52
CA ARG A 158 -14.42 -6.50 -0.75
C ARG A 158 -14.15 -5.24 0.08
N ARG A 159 -14.85 -4.14 -0.19
CA ARG A 159 -14.70 -2.91 0.63
C ARG A 159 -15.22 -3.14 2.06
N ILE A 160 -14.41 -2.82 3.07
CA ILE A 160 -14.76 -2.97 4.50
C ILE A 160 -15.31 -1.68 5.11
N THR A 161 -14.68 -0.54 4.84
CA THR A 161 -15.21 0.80 5.21
C THR A 161 -14.67 1.86 4.25
N ALA A 162 -15.37 3.00 4.19
CA ALA A 162 -15.01 4.16 3.39
C ALA A 162 -13.72 4.85 3.91
N GLY A 163 -13.13 5.70 3.07
CA GLY A 163 -11.92 6.46 3.39
C GLY A 163 -11.99 7.26 4.70
N ASP A 164 -10.82 7.47 5.31
CA ASP A 164 -10.61 7.88 6.70
C ASP A 164 -11.06 6.82 7.71
N TRP A 165 -10.17 5.83 7.93
CA TRP A 165 -10.30 4.60 8.73
C TRP A 165 -11.06 4.68 10.07
N GLY A 166 -11.45 5.85 10.58
CA GLY A 166 -12.41 6.01 11.68
C GLY A 166 -11.73 6.39 12.99
N GLY A 167 -11.20 7.63 13.05
CA GLY A 167 -10.51 8.12 14.23
C GLY A 167 -10.04 9.58 14.27
N ARG A 168 -10.63 10.53 13.54
CA ARG A 168 -10.75 11.91 14.05
C ARG A 168 -12.11 12.05 14.71
N ARG A 169 -12.20 11.89 16.04
CA ARG A 169 -13.25 12.64 16.75
C ARG A 169 -12.84 14.09 16.63
N GLY A 170 -13.58 14.83 15.80
CA GLY A 170 -13.41 16.26 15.65
C GLY A 170 -13.25 16.91 17.01
N GLY A 171 -12.29 17.83 17.10
CA GLY A 171 -12.28 18.85 18.13
C GLY A 171 -13.63 19.54 18.07
N GLY A 172 -14.51 19.14 18.99
CA GLY A 172 -15.72 19.88 19.29
C GLY A 172 -15.25 21.22 19.81
N ALA A 173 -15.55 22.26 19.03
CA ALA A 173 -15.51 23.63 19.49
C ALA A 173 -16.21 23.72 20.85
N ARG A 174 -15.45 24.08 21.88
CA ARG A 174 -15.84 25.01 22.95
C ARG A 174 -14.60 25.73 23.45
#